data_AF-A0A0M2DHL7-F1
#
_entry.id   AF-A0A0M2DHL7-F1
#
_cell.length_a   1.000
_cell.length_b   1.000
_cell.length_c   1.000
_cell.angle_alpha   90.00
_cell.angle_beta   90.00
_cell.angle_gamma   90.00
#
_symmetry.space_group_name_H-M   'P 1'
#
loop_
_entity.id
_entity.type
_entity.pdbx_description
1 polymer ?
#
loop_
_entity_poly.entity_id
_entity_poly.type
_entity_poly.pdbx_seq_one_letter_code
_entity_poly.pdbx_strand_id
1 'polypeptide(L)'
;MANIEICKRKFHEKKAASAVKEIRSTEFFDPEKRLKFADRLRVALIADEFTTNSFSDEFIALPIEPDNWRETFEQFQPEIFFCESAWTGPDIKRRPWKGRIYASKNFSKENRTVLLEILSFCRKKGIPTLFWNKEDPTHFTDRVHDFVKTAKEFDYVFTTAAECIDGYKQEHGVSRAFSLPFATNPRLFNPMEEGGRSSRVVFAGSWYANHIQRSKDMESILDGIRADGYELEIYDRFHGDSDPMHIWPTRYQPFLYPSQPHERMPAVYKSSRFGLNFNTVTASSTMFARRVFELMSSNTLVISNYARGTEEMFGDLIVYPDRDPDRLRSLSNADIDLLRDRALHKVLGEHTYRHRWLQILENMGYSHAAREFTVTATCLVNKKEEALEAIAWFQQYGQLQSGSRLLLVAGAQMPDLEVAELYRQFNRYGVSVTSTSHLKRYAILDRYQPIETSHFLAFRPNNPPPVDWLSRAVLHLQYAVDYPITPATDAAQRYCIGRAQTDAPWLDLRDRFGQWLEQSAQQYRDAYFV
;
A
#
# COMPACT_ATOMS: atom_id res chain seq x y z
N MET A 1 46.93 -17.05 -23.53
CA MET A 1 45.58 -16.92 -22.93
C MET A 1 45.69 -16.43 -21.48
N ALA A 2 46.04 -15.15 -21.27
CA ALA A 2 46.15 -14.56 -19.92
C ALA A 2 45.64 -13.11 -19.82
N ASN A 3 45.18 -12.50 -20.93
CA ASN A 3 44.74 -11.09 -20.95
C ASN A 3 43.23 -10.88 -21.11
N ILE A 4 42.41 -11.95 -21.11
CA ILE A 4 40.94 -11.84 -21.19
C ILE A 4 40.29 -11.91 -19.80
N GLU A 5 40.97 -12.47 -18.81
CA GLU A 5 40.44 -12.64 -17.45
C GLU A 5 40.63 -11.38 -16.57
N ILE A 6 41.69 -10.60 -16.81
CA ILE A 6 41.96 -9.34 -16.09
C ILE A 6 40.98 -8.22 -16.48
N CYS A 7 40.48 -8.23 -17.72
CA CYS A 7 39.44 -7.27 -18.16
C CYS A 7 38.03 -7.63 -17.66
N LYS A 8 37.73 -8.92 -17.42
CA LYS A 8 36.45 -9.35 -16.82
C LYS A 8 36.37 -9.02 -15.33
N ARG A 9 37.50 -9.07 -14.60
CA ARG A 9 37.54 -8.72 -13.17
C ARG A 9 37.34 -7.22 -12.91
N LYS A 10 37.91 -6.35 -13.76
CA LYS A 10 37.70 -4.88 -13.69
C LYS A 10 36.29 -4.42 -14.10
N PHE A 11 35.56 -5.21 -14.90
CA PHE A 11 34.18 -4.90 -15.27
C PHE A 11 33.17 -5.28 -14.18
N HIS A 12 33.48 -6.29 -13.36
CA HIS A 12 32.65 -6.66 -12.20
C HIS A 12 32.94 -5.82 -10.94
N GLU A 13 34.19 -5.39 -10.71
CA GLU A 13 34.51 -4.49 -9.60
C GLU A 13 33.93 -3.07 -9.78
N LYS A 14 33.80 -2.57 -11.02
CA LYS A 14 33.10 -1.29 -11.29
C LYS A 14 31.58 -1.35 -11.13
N LYS A 15 30.96 -2.54 -11.27
CA LYS A 15 29.52 -2.72 -11.02
C LYS A 15 29.21 -2.88 -9.52
N ALA A 16 30.15 -3.42 -8.75
CA ALA A 16 30.05 -3.48 -7.28
C ALA A 16 30.40 -2.13 -6.61
N ALA A 17 31.36 -1.37 -7.14
CA ALA A 17 31.74 -0.05 -6.59
C ALA A 17 30.79 1.10 -7.00
N SER A 18 29.86 0.86 -7.93
CA SER A 18 28.79 1.82 -8.30
C SER A 18 27.57 1.77 -7.38
N ALA A 19 27.58 0.91 -6.35
CA ALA A 19 26.49 0.76 -5.39
C ALA A 19 26.60 1.66 -4.15
N VAL A 20 27.60 2.54 -4.09
CA VAL A 20 27.56 3.75 -3.26
C VAL A 20 27.34 4.92 -4.21
N LYS A 21 26.14 4.95 -4.82
CA LYS A 21 25.62 6.19 -5.41
C LYS A 21 25.62 7.18 -4.25
N GLU A 22 26.32 8.31 -4.39
CA GLU A 22 25.99 9.49 -3.57
C GLU A 22 24.49 9.67 -3.69
N ILE A 23 23.76 9.33 -2.62
CA ILE A 23 22.32 9.47 -2.61
C ILE A 23 22.10 10.98 -2.67
N ARG A 24 21.63 11.47 -3.82
CA ARG A 24 21.48 12.91 -4.07
C ARG A 24 20.54 13.48 -3.01
N SER A 25 20.82 14.68 -2.50
CA SER A 25 19.97 15.35 -1.50
C SER A 25 18.49 15.46 -1.91
N THR A 26 18.23 15.50 -3.22
CA THR A 26 16.90 15.49 -3.85
C THR A 26 16.11 14.19 -3.66
N GLU A 27 16.74 13.09 -3.26
CA GLU A 27 16.05 11.85 -2.91
C GLU A 27 15.52 11.89 -1.47
N PHE A 28 16.09 12.75 -0.61
CA PHE A 28 15.71 12.89 0.79
C PHE A 28 14.77 14.05 1.07
N PHE A 29 14.89 15.14 0.30
CA PHE A 29 14.13 16.37 0.52
C PHE A 29 13.33 16.76 -0.73
N ASP A 30 12.14 17.27 -0.50
CA ASP A 30 11.36 17.96 -1.51
C ASP A 30 12.10 19.25 -1.90
N PRO A 31 12.45 19.44 -3.18
CA PRO A 31 13.27 20.57 -3.61
C PRO A 31 12.55 21.92 -3.47
N GLU A 32 11.21 21.94 -3.56
CA GLU A 32 10.41 23.17 -3.47
C GLU A 32 10.11 23.50 -2.01
N LYS A 33 9.60 22.53 -1.25
CA LYS A 33 9.20 22.71 0.16
C LYS A 33 10.39 22.73 1.11
N ARG A 34 11.55 22.18 0.69
CA ARG A 34 12.74 21.93 1.52
C ARG A 34 12.46 21.09 2.77
N LEU A 35 11.38 20.31 2.72
CA LEU A 35 10.99 19.37 3.77
C LEU A 35 11.49 17.97 3.42
N LYS A 36 11.83 17.20 4.44
CA LYS A 36 12.21 15.80 4.25
C LYS A 36 10.98 14.99 3.82
N PHE A 37 11.15 14.07 2.88
CA PHE A 37 10.07 13.18 2.50
C PHE A 37 9.72 12.21 3.64
N ALA A 38 8.43 11.92 3.81
CA ALA A 38 7.91 11.04 4.85
C ALA A 38 8.52 9.62 4.79
N ASP A 39 8.72 9.10 3.57
CA ASP A 39 9.37 7.80 3.28
C ASP A 39 10.87 7.77 3.61
N ARG A 40 11.45 8.91 3.99
CA ARG A 40 12.87 9.06 4.34
C ARG A 40 13.09 9.36 5.81
N LEU A 41 12.03 9.44 6.61
CA LEU A 41 12.15 9.59 8.06
C LEU A 41 12.76 8.32 8.66
N ARG A 42 13.70 8.49 9.60
CA ARG A 42 14.34 7.40 10.34
C ARG A 42 13.51 7.09 11.58
N VAL A 43 12.93 5.90 11.63
CA VAL A 43 12.02 5.50 12.70
C VAL A 43 12.58 4.28 13.41
N ALA A 44 12.84 4.41 14.71
CA ALA A 44 13.09 3.25 15.56
C ALA A 44 11.76 2.55 15.83
N LEU A 45 11.68 1.24 15.56
CA LEU A 45 10.42 0.49 15.54
C LEU A 45 10.44 -0.70 16.51
N ILE A 46 9.46 -0.76 17.41
CA ILE A 46 9.05 -1.99 18.10
C ILE A 46 7.70 -2.40 17.52
N ALA A 47 7.72 -3.47 16.72
CA ALA A 47 6.52 -4.05 16.15
C ALA A 47 6.65 -5.56 15.95
N ASP A 48 5.53 -6.26 15.98
CA ASP A 48 5.37 -7.62 15.50
C ASP A 48 5.56 -7.65 13.97
N GLU A 49 5.81 -8.85 13.43
CA GLU A 49 6.11 -9.08 12.01
C GLU A 49 5.08 -8.45 11.06
N PHE A 50 3.79 -8.60 11.35
CA PHE A 50 2.72 -8.07 10.48
C PHE A 50 2.76 -6.56 10.34
N THR A 51 2.97 -5.83 11.44
CA THR A 51 3.04 -4.37 11.42
C THR A 51 4.36 -3.89 10.81
N THR A 52 5.46 -4.60 11.06
CA THR A 52 6.74 -4.33 10.40
C THR A 52 6.60 -4.40 8.88
N ASN A 53 5.95 -5.44 8.37
CA ASN A 53 5.68 -5.61 6.94
C ASN A 53 4.64 -4.61 6.40
N SER A 54 3.72 -4.16 7.24
CA SER A 54 2.70 -3.18 6.89
C SER A 54 3.29 -1.81 6.54
N PHE A 55 4.30 -1.38 7.29
CA PHE A 55 4.94 -0.06 7.15
C PHE A 55 6.32 -0.09 6.46
N SER A 56 6.72 -1.23 5.88
CA SER A 56 8.09 -1.48 5.38
C SER A 56 8.64 -0.42 4.41
N ASP A 57 7.75 0.23 3.66
CA ASP A 57 8.09 1.20 2.62
C ASP A 57 7.66 2.63 2.97
N GLU A 58 7.09 2.84 4.16
CA GLU A 58 6.52 4.14 4.56
C GLU A 58 7.54 5.04 5.26
N PHE A 59 8.63 4.46 5.75
CA PHE A 59 9.74 5.15 6.37
C PHE A 59 10.98 4.25 6.42
N ILE A 60 12.14 4.82 6.76
CA ILE A 60 13.36 4.04 7.00
C ILE A 60 13.24 3.46 8.40
N ALA A 61 12.81 2.21 8.48
CA ALA A 61 12.62 1.50 9.74
C ALA A 61 13.92 0.92 10.28
N LEU A 62 14.13 1.02 11.59
CA LEU A 62 15.11 0.24 12.32
C LEU A 62 14.42 -0.54 13.43
N PRO A 63 14.22 -1.86 13.27
CA PRO A 63 13.73 -2.70 14.34
C PRO A 63 14.67 -2.65 15.54
N ILE A 64 14.13 -2.43 16.73
CA ILE A 64 14.92 -2.37 17.96
C ILE A 64 14.59 -3.53 18.88
N GLU A 65 15.60 -4.00 19.62
CA GLU A 65 15.47 -5.11 20.56
C GLU A 65 16.05 -4.73 21.93
N PRO A 66 15.67 -5.45 23.00
CA PRO A 66 16.06 -5.04 24.35
C PRO A 66 17.56 -5.02 24.61
N ASP A 67 18.35 -5.81 23.88
CA ASP A 67 19.79 -5.96 24.05
C ASP A 67 20.63 -5.02 23.17
N ASN A 68 20.06 -4.50 22.08
CA ASN A 68 20.80 -3.67 21.12
C ASN A 68 20.37 -2.19 21.10
N TRP A 69 19.26 -1.81 21.76
CA TRP A 69 18.60 -0.53 21.51
C TRP A 69 19.51 0.70 21.65
N ARG A 70 20.42 0.73 22.62
CA ARG A 70 21.23 1.93 22.89
C ARG A 70 22.23 2.20 21.77
N GLU A 71 23.01 1.19 21.39
CA GLU A 71 23.97 1.31 20.27
C GLU A 71 23.23 1.65 18.97
N THR A 72 22.11 0.95 18.73
CA THR A 72 21.20 1.18 17.60
C THR A 72 20.73 2.63 17.53
N PHE A 73 20.30 3.24 18.65
CA PHE A 73 19.89 4.64 18.70
C PHE A 73 21.05 5.62 18.46
N GLU A 74 22.24 5.34 19.01
CA GLU A 74 23.42 6.19 18.85
C GLU A 74 23.92 6.21 17.40
N GLN A 75 23.90 5.06 16.71
CA GLN A 75 24.33 4.93 15.32
C GLN A 75 23.28 5.44 14.33
N PHE A 76 22.02 5.04 14.50
CA PHE A 76 20.95 5.34 13.54
C PHE A 76 20.35 6.73 13.68
N GLN A 77 20.42 7.32 14.90
CA GLN A 77 19.84 8.62 15.22
C GLN A 77 18.37 8.74 14.74
N PRO A 78 17.45 7.94 15.32
CA PRO A 78 16.06 7.97 14.93
C PRO A 78 15.44 9.35 15.17
N GLU A 79 14.61 9.77 14.23
CA GLU A 79 13.82 11.00 14.30
C GLU A 79 12.51 10.78 15.06
N ILE A 80 11.98 9.57 15.02
CA ILE A 80 10.74 9.17 15.71
C ILE A 80 10.96 7.78 16.33
N PHE A 81 10.40 7.57 17.53
CA PHE A 81 10.27 6.24 18.11
C PHE A 81 8.82 5.75 18.02
N PHE A 82 8.61 4.65 17.28
CA PHE A 82 7.31 3.99 17.10
C PHE A 82 7.33 2.67 17.86
N CYS A 83 6.49 2.55 18.89
CA CYS A 83 6.16 1.27 19.52
C CYS A 83 4.70 0.90 19.23
N GLU A 84 4.42 -0.34 18.86
CA GLU A 84 3.06 -0.86 18.91
C GLU A 84 2.80 -1.65 20.20
N SER A 85 1.56 -2.01 20.47
CA SER A 85 1.18 -3.03 21.44
C SER A 85 1.61 -4.45 21.00
N ALA A 86 2.92 -4.68 20.94
CA ALA A 86 3.54 -5.88 20.40
C ALA A 86 3.50 -7.06 21.39
N TRP A 87 3.32 -8.27 20.86
CA TRP A 87 3.33 -9.52 21.63
C TRP A 87 4.66 -10.28 21.54
N THR A 88 5.39 -10.11 20.43
CA THR A 88 6.64 -10.81 20.15
C THR A 88 7.77 -9.85 19.82
N GLY A 89 7.49 -8.80 19.06
CA GLY A 89 8.50 -8.00 18.38
C GLY A 89 8.87 -8.57 17.00
N PRO A 90 9.99 -8.11 16.39
CA PRO A 90 10.27 -8.34 14.98
C PRO A 90 10.58 -9.80 14.63
N ASP A 91 11.02 -10.60 15.61
CA ASP A 91 11.30 -12.03 15.46
C ASP A 91 10.24 -12.87 16.17
N ILE A 92 9.40 -13.56 15.39
CA ILE A 92 8.31 -14.41 15.91
C ILE A 92 8.81 -15.65 16.65
N LYS A 93 10.04 -16.12 16.37
CA LYS A 93 10.62 -17.31 17.01
C LYS A 93 11.30 -16.95 18.33
N ARG A 94 12.17 -15.94 18.33
CA ARG A 94 12.86 -15.50 19.57
C ARG A 94 11.95 -14.69 20.49
N ARG A 95 10.98 -13.99 19.94
CA ARG A 95 10.00 -13.15 20.67
C ARG A 95 10.67 -12.18 21.67
N PRO A 96 11.63 -11.36 21.23
CA PRO A 96 12.47 -10.54 22.12
C PRO A 96 11.68 -9.61 23.05
N TRP A 97 10.49 -9.16 22.61
CA TRP A 97 9.64 -8.23 23.38
C TRP A 97 8.51 -8.92 24.16
N LYS A 98 8.44 -10.26 24.16
CA LYS A 98 7.38 -11.01 24.87
C LYS A 98 7.32 -10.62 26.34
N GLY A 99 6.17 -10.10 26.77
CA GLY A 99 5.93 -9.71 28.15
C GLY A 99 6.78 -8.52 28.61
N ARG A 100 7.27 -7.68 27.69
CA ARG A 100 8.09 -6.48 27.99
C ARG A 100 7.45 -5.17 27.53
N ILE A 101 6.29 -5.24 26.86
CA ILE A 101 5.56 -4.05 26.36
C ILE A 101 4.40 -3.68 27.28
N TYR A 102 3.46 -4.59 27.54
CA TYR A 102 2.36 -4.34 28.47
C TYR A 102 2.82 -4.41 29.92
N ALA A 103 2.15 -3.71 30.82
CA ALA A 103 2.30 -3.95 32.26
C ALA A 103 1.37 -5.09 32.69
N SER A 104 1.72 -5.83 33.74
CA SER A 104 0.86 -6.89 34.27
C SER A 104 0.84 -6.91 35.77
N LYS A 105 -0.34 -7.13 36.35
CA LYS A 105 -0.47 -7.52 37.77
C LYS A 105 0.19 -8.87 38.09
N ASN A 106 0.46 -9.71 37.07
CA ASN A 106 1.09 -11.01 37.26
C ASN A 106 2.62 -10.91 37.43
N PHE A 107 3.23 -9.75 37.15
CA PHE A 107 4.64 -9.52 37.41
C PHE A 107 4.82 -8.84 38.77
N SER A 108 5.66 -9.41 39.62
CA SER A 108 6.00 -8.83 40.93
C SER A 108 6.92 -7.61 40.85
N LYS A 109 7.53 -7.38 39.68
CA LYS A 109 8.44 -6.25 39.38
C LYS A 109 8.09 -5.64 38.03
N GLU A 110 8.56 -4.43 37.78
CA GLU A 110 8.38 -3.74 36.50
C GLU A 110 9.06 -4.52 35.35
N ASN A 111 8.23 -5.14 34.52
CA ASN A 111 8.65 -5.99 33.41
C ASN A 111 9.04 -5.19 32.14
N ARG A 112 8.73 -3.89 32.11
CA ARG A 112 8.98 -2.99 30.97
C ARG A 112 10.24 -2.14 31.13
N THR A 113 11.13 -2.50 32.05
CA THR A 113 12.31 -1.68 32.41
C THR A 113 13.07 -1.13 31.19
N VAL A 114 13.39 -1.99 30.21
CA VAL A 114 14.11 -1.58 28.99
C VAL A 114 13.30 -0.60 28.13
N LEU A 115 11.98 -0.81 28.00
CA LEU A 115 11.11 0.12 27.26
C LEU A 115 11.10 1.50 27.92
N LEU A 116 10.99 1.55 29.26
CA LEU A 116 11.01 2.80 30.01
C LEU A 116 12.38 3.51 29.93
N GLU A 117 13.47 2.76 29.83
CA GLU A 117 14.81 3.32 29.57
C GLU A 117 14.91 3.95 28.17
N ILE A 118 14.37 3.30 27.14
CA ILE A 118 14.27 3.86 25.78
C ILE A 118 13.47 5.16 25.81
N LEU A 119 12.29 5.16 26.43
CA LEU A 119 11.45 6.37 26.54
C LEU A 119 12.16 7.51 27.30
N SER A 120 12.89 7.18 28.36
CA SER A 120 13.72 8.14 29.09
C SER A 120 14.83 8.72 28.21
N PHE A 121 15.46 7.90 27.37
CA PHE A 121 16.45 8.36 26.39
C PHE A 121 15.82 9.28 25.34
N CYS A 122 14.67 8.90 24.77
CA CYS A 122 13.94 9.71 23.79
C CYS A 122 13.61 11.09 24.36
N ARG A 123 13.07 11.16 25.59
CA ARG A 123 12.80 12.43 26.27
C ARG A 123 14.06 13.29 26.43
N LYS A 124 15.19 12.70 26.84
CA LYS A 124 16.47 13.42 26.98
C LYS A 124 17.03 13.94 25.66
N LYS A 125 16.73 13.27 24.54
CA LYS A 125 17.20 13.62 23.20
C LYS A 125 16.19 14.42 22.38
N GLY A 126 14.99 14.65 22.90
CA GLY A 126 13.91 15.33 22.16
C GLY A 126 13.36 14.51 21.00
N ILE A 127 13.45 13.17 21.06
CA ILE A 127 12.89 12.28 20.05
C ILE A 127 11.41 12.05 20.39
N PRO A 128 10.45 12.45 19.53
CA PRO A 128 9.03 12.19 19.76
C PRO A 128 8.72 10.69 19.75
N THR A 129 7.85 10.29 20.66
CA THR A 129 7.46 8.90 20.88
C THR A 129 5.99 8.68 20.56
N LEU A 130 5.67 7.63 19.81
CA LEU A 130 4.29 7.24 19.52
C LEU A 130 4.03 5.77 19.88
N PHE A 131 2.85 5.53 20.46
CA PHE A 131 2.35 4.20 20.78
C PHE A 131 1.12 3.87 19.94
N TRP A 132 1.14 2.82 19.13
CA TRP A 132 -0.04 2.32 18.43
C TRP A 132 -0.62 1.10 19.12
N ASN A 133 -1.76 1.25 19.78
CA ASN A 133 -2.48 0.14 20.40
C ASN A 133 -3.40 -0.54 19.37
N LYS A 134 -2.90 -1.64 18.80
CA LYS A 134 -3.61 -2.49 17.83
C LYS A 134 -4.53 -3.53 18.49
N GLU A 135 -4.51 -3.62 19.81
CA GLU A 135 -5.25 -4.62 20.60
C GLU A 135 -6.52 -4.04 21.24
N ASP A 136 -6.76 -2.74 21.07
CA ASP A 136 -8.01 -2.08 21.47
C ASP A 136 -9.18 -2.48 20.55
N PRO A 137 -10.42 -2.57 21.03
CA PRO A 137 -10.84 -2.33 22.41
C PRO A 137 -10.62 -3.55 23.33
N THR A 138 -10.26 -4.71 22.77
CA THR A 138 -10.19 -6.00 23.48
C THR A 138 -9.32 -5.93 24.74
N HIS A 139 -8.17 -5.28 24.66
CA HIS A 139 -7.23 -5.16 25.78
C HIS A 139 -7.25 -3.79 26.48
N PHE A 140 -8.20 -2.90 26.15
CA PHE A 140 -8.25 -1.56 26.73
C PHE A 140 -8.50 -1.58 28.25
N THR A 141 -9.39 -2.47 28.70
CA THR A 141 -9.72 -2.68 30.12
C THR A 141 -8.95 -3.84 30.76
N ASP A 142 -8.13 -4.55 29.98
CA ASP A 142 -7.34 -5.68 30.46
C ASP A 142 -6.18 -5.20 31.35
N ARG A 143 -6.19 -5.60 32.62
CA ARG A 143 -5.12 -5.28 33.59
C ARG A 143 -4.11 -6.42 33.80
N VAL A 144 -4.32 -7.55 33.13
CA VAL A 144 -3.32 -8.62 32.98
C VAL A 144 -2.36 -8.26 31.84
N HIS A 145 -2.87 -7.72 30.74
CA HIS A 145 -2.06 -7.22 29.62
C HIS A 145 -2.32 -5.72 29.42
N ASP A 146 -1.92 -4.93 30.41
CA ASP A 146 -2.23 -3.50 30.50
C ASP A 146 -1.36 -2.68 29.56
N PHE A 147 -1.77 -2.63 28.29
CA PHE A 147 -1.17 -1.77 27.27
C PHE A 147 -1.49 -0.29 27.51
N VAL A 148 -2.62 0.03 28.14
CA VAL A 148 -2.98 1.41 28.46
C VAL A 148 -1.99 2.03 29.44
N LYS A 149 -1.56 1.29 30.47
CA LYS A 149 -0.48 1.75 31.38
C LYS A 149 0.84 2.00 30.66
N THR A 150 1.10 1.35 29.53
CA THR A 150 2.26 1.63 28.68
C THR A 150 2.03 2.83 27.77
N ALA A 151 0.86 2.92 27.13
CA ALA A 151 0.51 4.01 26.23
C ALA A 151 0.66 5.39 26.90
N LYS A 152 0.35 5.49 28.20
CA LYS A 152 0.51 6.73 29.00
C LYS A 152 1.93 7.27 29.09
N GLU A 153 2.94 6.46 28.79
CA GLU A 153 4.35 6.86 28.87
C GLU A 153 4.86 7.50 27.55
N PHE A 154 4.04 7.52 26.51
CA PHE A 154 4.36 8.03 25.17
C PHE A 154 3.75 9.42 24.93
N ASP A 155 4.34 10.19 24.02
CA ASP A 155 3.88 11.55 23.68
C ASP A 155 2.59 11.54 22.86
N TYR A 156 2.41 10.51 22.03
CA TYR A 156 1.24 10.33 21.15
C TYR A 156 0.74 8.89 21.25
N VAL A 157 -0.58 8.73 21.32
CA VAL A 157 -1.23 7.40 21.31
C VAL A 157 -2.17 7.31 20.13
N PHE A 158 -2.03 6.24 19.37
CA PHE A 158 -2.92 5.87 18.30
C PHE A 158 -3.64 4.59 18.71
N THR A 159 -4.93 4.50 18.44
CA THR A 159 -5.72 3.30 18.73
C THR A 159 -6.48 2.85 17.49
N THR A 160 -6.58 1.55 17.31
CA THR A 160 -7.36 0.93 16.23
C THR A 160 -8.87 1.04 16.45
N ALA A 161 -9.30 1.35 17.67
CA ALA A 161 -10.70 1.46 18.07
C ALA A 161 -11.02 2.91 18.48
N ALA A 162 -11.71 3.66 17.59
CA ALA A 162 -11.98 5.07 17.79
C ALA A 162 -12.75 5.37 19.09
N GLU A 163 -13.60 4.43 19.53
CA GLU A 163 -14.34 4.52 20.79
C GLU A 163 -13.44 4.54 22.04
N CYS A 164 -12.18 4.10 21.94
CA CYS A 164 -11.22 4.12 23.06
C CYS A 164 -10.58 5.50 23.26
N ILE A 165 -10.69 6.44 22.30
CA ILE A 165 -10.03 7.75 22.34
C ILE A 165 -10.47 8.55 23.58
N ASP A 166 -11.76 8.57 23.86
CA ASP A 166 -12.29 9.33 25.00
C ASP A 166 -11.82 8.73 26.33
N GLY A 167 -11.75 7.40 26.44
CA GLY A 167 -11.18 6.74 27.61
C GLY A 167 -9.70 7.09 27.80
N TYR A 168 -8.89 7.10 26.73
CA TYR A 168 -7.50 7.56 26.81
C TYR A 168 -7.39 9.00 27.34
N LYS A 169 -8.21 9.92 26.82
CA LYS A 169 -8.16 11.35 27.19
C LYS A 169 -8.69 11.61 28.59
N GLN A 170 -9.87 11.09 28.91
CA GLN A 170 -10.63 11.46 30.11
C GLN A 170 -10.25 10.60 31.32
N GLU A 171 -10.01 9.29 31.12
CA GLU A 171 -9.75 8.36 32.23
C GLU A 171 -8.26 8.12 32.47
N HIS A 172 -7.44 8.25 31.42
CA HIS A 172 -6.02 7.91 31.48
C HIS A 172 -5.07 9.10 31.30
N GLY A 173 -5.60 10.30 31.07
CA GLY A 173 -4.83 11.55 30.99
C GLY A 173 -3.96 11.67 29.74
N VAL A 174 -4.24 10.89 28.70
CA VAL A 174 -3.51 10.92 27.42
C VAL A 174 -4.16 11.96 26.52
N SER A 175 -3.67 13.21 26.55
CA SER A 175 -4.27 14.32 25.78
C SER A 175 -4.20 14.12 24.26
N ARG A 176 -3.19 13.41 23.77
CA ARG A 176 -2.88 13.21 22.35
C ARG A 176 -3.20 11.79 21.89
N ALA A 177 -4.49 11.44 21.97
CA ALA A 177 -5.02 10.16 21.51
C ALA A 177 -5.83 10.30 20.21
N PHE A 178 -5.58 9.44 19.22
CA PHE A 178 -6.15 9.49 17.87
C PHE A 178 -6.57 8.10 17.35
N SER A 179 -7.55 8.05 16.45
CA SER A 179 -7.89 6.80 15.74
C SER A 179 -6.88 6.55 14.62
N LEU A 180 -6.40 5.32 14.54
CA LEU A 180 -5.57 4.81 13.45
C LEU A 180 -6.01 3.38 13.12
N PRO A 181 -7.01 3.22 12.23
CA PRO A 181 -7.46 1.91 11.77
C PRO A 181 -6.35 1.18 11.02
N PHE A 182 -6.50 -0.14 10.87
CA PHE A 182 -5.66 -0.90 9.94
C PHE A 182 -5.80 -0.40 8.49
N ALA A 183 -4.91 -0.90 7.63
CA ALA A 183 -4.79 -0.54 6.23
C ALA A 183 -4.17 -1.70 5.44
N THR A 184 -3.98 -1.51 4.13
CA THR A 184 -3.20 -2.40 3.27
C THR A 184 -1.80 -1.84 2.99
N ASN A 185 -0.81 -2.73 2.75
CA ASN A 185 0.44 -2.38 2.08
C ASN A 185 0.30 -2.78 0.60
N PRO A 186 0.11 -1.83 -0.34
CA PRO A 186 -0.09 -2.14 -1.76
C PRO A 186 1.10 -2.86 -2.42
N ARG A 187 2.33 -2.71 -1.89
CA ARG A 187 3.50 -3.41 -2.44
C ARG A 187 3.44 -4.91 -2.17
N LEU A 188 2.79 -5.32 -1.08
CA LEU A 188 2.56 -6.73 -0.76
C LEU A 188 1.23 -7.22 -1.32
N PHE A 189 0.14 -6.49 -1.05
CA PHE A 189 -1.21 -6.85 -1.46
C PHE A 189 -1.68 -5.92 -2.57
N ASN A 190 -1.62 -6.40 -3.81
CA ASN A 190 -2.07 -5.69 -5.00
C ASN A 190 -2.82 -6.66 -5.92
N PRO A 191 -3.54 -6.15 -6.93
CA PRO A 191 -4.28 -6.99 -7.86
C PRO A 191 -3.44 -7.61 -8.98
N MET A 192 -2.11 -7.40 -9.04
CA MET A 192 -1.29 -7.95 -10.13
C MET A 192 -1.42 -9.47 -10.17
N GLU A 193 -1.97 -9.98 -11.26
CA GLU A 193 -2.31 -11.39 -11.40
C GLU A 193 -1.06 -12.23 -11.64
N GLU A 194 -0.94 -13.33 -10.90
CA GLU A 194 0.13 -14.33 -11.05
C GLU A 194 -0.38 -15.62 -11.73
N GLY A 195 -1.68 -15.67 -12.02
CA GLY A 195 -2.37 -16.83 -12.59
C GLY A 195 -3.87 -16.63 -12.62
N GLY A 196 -4.62 -17.66 -13.03
CA GLY A 196 -6.08 -17.62 -13.02
C GLY A 196 -6.64 -17.68 -11.61
N ARG A 197 -7.78 -16.99 -11.39
CA ARG A 197 -8.52 -17.05 -10.13
C ARG A 197 -9.56 -18.15 -10.14
N SER A 198 -9.62 -18.92 -9.07
CA SER A 198 -10.69 -19.90 -8.84
C SER A 198 -11.99 -19.24 -8.37
N SER A 199 -13.05 -20.05 -8.29
CA SER A 199 -14.33 -19.70 -7.65
C SER A 199 -14.46 -20.23 -6.22
N ARG A 200 -13.39 -20.81 -5.63
CA ARG A 200 -13.42 -21.30 -4.24
C ARG A 200 -13.48 -20.14 -3.26
N VAL A 201 -14.07 -20.30 -2.07
CA VAL A 201 -14.03 -19.26 -1.06
C VAL A 201 -12.84 -19.48 -0.13
N VAL A 202 -11.85 -18.58 -0.21
CA VAL A 202 -10.58 -18.72 0.51
C VAL A 202 -10.67 -18.09 1.90
N PHE A 203 -10.19 -18.78 2.92
CA PHE A 203 -10.03 -18.23 4.27
C PHE A 203 -8.63 -18.51 4.80
N ALA A 204 -7.91 -17.49 5.28
CA ALA A 204 -6.64 -17.68 5.98
C ALA A 204 -6.78 -17.25 7.45
N GLY A 205 -7.07 -18.20 8.33
CA GLY A 205 -7.37 -17.96 9.73
C GLY A 205 -7.77 -19.24 10.44
N SER A 206 -8.06 -19.14 11.74
CA SER A 206 -8.29 -20.31 12.59
C SER A 206 -9.61 -20.26 13.34
N TRP A 207 -9.98 -21.44 13.82
CA TRP A 207 -11.05 -21.64 14.77
C TRP A 207 -10.61 -21.21 16.18
N TYR A 208 -11.57 -20.64 16.93
CA TYR A 208 -11.37 -20.19 18.31
C TYR A 208 -12.64 -20.51 19.10
N ALA A 209 -12.68 -21.69 19.74
CA ALA A 209 -13.88 -22.19 20.42
C ALA A 209 -14.35 -21.28 21.58
N ASN A 210 -13.45 -20.49 22.15
CA ASN A 210 -13.75 -19.50 23.19
C ASN A 210 -14.51 -18.27 22.65
N HIS A 211 -14.46 -17.99 21.35
CA HIS A 211 -15.23 -16.92 20.72
C HIS A 211 -16.57 -17.44 20.19
N ILE A 212 -17.45 -17.82 21.12
CA ILE A 212 -18.71 -18.55 20.84
C ILE A 212 -19.54 -17.89 19.73
N GLN A 213 -19.77 -16.58 19.78
CA GLN A 213 -20.59 -15.91 18.76
C GLN A 213 -19.92 -15.93 17.39
N ARG A 214 -18.62 -15.56 17.31
CA ARG A 214 -17.85 -15.62 16.07
C ARG A 214 -17.83 -17.03 15.47
N SER A 215 -17.71 -18.06 16.31
CA SER A 215 -17.76 -19.46 15.88
C SER A 215 -19.12 -19.84 15.30
N LYS A 216 -20.24 -19.41 15.93
CA LYS A 216 -21.58 -19.62 15.40
C LYS A 216 -21.81 -18.90 14.06
N ASP A 217 -21.36 -17.64 13.96
CA ASP A 217 -21.44 -16.87 12.72
C ASP A 217 -20.63 -17.55 11.61
N MET A 218 -19.42 -18.02 11.95
CA MET A 218 -18.56 -18.78 11.04
C MET A 218 -19.24 -20.06 10.57
N GLU A 219 -19.83 -20.84 11.47
CA GLU A 219 -20.59 -22.04 11.09
C GLU A 219 -21.73 -21.72 10.12
N SER A 220 -22.57 -20.74 10.47
CA SER A 220 -23.72 -20.35 9.65
C SER A 220 -23.29 -19.88 8.25
N ILE A 221 -22.24 -19.05 8.17
CA ILE A 221 -21.74 -18.51 6.91
C ILE A 221 -21.09 -19.61 6.06
N LEU A 222 -20.26 -20.47 6.64
CA LEU A 222 -19.61 -21.56 5.91
C LEU A 222 -20.61 -22.60 5.41
N ASP A 223 -21.62 -22.93 6.22
CA ASP A 223 -22.69 -23.85 5.81
C ASP A 223 -23.54 -23.24 4.67
N GLY A 224 -23.87 -21.94 4.75
CA GLY A 224 -24.57 -21.23 3.68
C GLY A 224 -23.79 -21.20 2.37
N ILE A 225 -22.50 -20.84 2.41
CA ILE A 225 -21.62 -20.83 1.23
C ILE A 225 -21.57 -22.21 0.56
N ARG A 226 -21.49 -23.28 1.34
CA ARG A 226 -21.51 -24.65 0.83
C ARG A 226 -22.86 -25.04 0.25
N ALA A 227 -23.97 -24.62 0.87
CA ALA A 227 -25.31 -24.87 0.36
C ALA A 227 -25.54 -24.17 -1.00
N ASP A 228 -24.92 -23.02 -1.21
CA ASP A 228 -24.92 -22.29 -2.49
C ASP A 228 -23.99 -22.94 -3.56
N GLY A 229 -23.31 -24.04 -3.23
CA GLY A 229 -22.50 -24.81 -4.18
C GLY A 229 -21.05 -24.35 -4.32
N TYR A 230 -20.58 -23.43 -3.46
CA TYR A 230 -19.18 -23.02 -3.45
C TYR A 230 -18.31 -24.00 -2.66
N GLU A 231 -17.09 -24.22 -3.14
CA GLU A 231 -16.04 -24.96 -2.42
C GLU A 231 -15.30 -24.04 -1.45
N LEU A 232 -14.91 -24.57 -0.28
CA LEU A 232 -14.11 -23.85 0.70
C LEU A 232 -12.63 -24.21 0.56
N GLU A 233 -11.75 -23.24 0.77
CA GLU A 233 -10.30 -23.42 0.84
C GLU A 233 -9.76 -22.70 2.09
N ILE A 234 -9.57 -23.43 3.19
CA ILE A 234 -9.27 -22.86 4.51
C ILE A 234 -7.82 -23.14 4.91
N TYR A 235 -6.98 -22.11 4.90
CA TYR A 235 -5.61 -22.16 5.42
C TYR A 235 -5.61 -21.91 6.93
N ASP A 236 -5.52 -22.99 7.70
CA ASP A 236 -5.60 -22.94 9.17
C ASP A 236 -4.23 -22.67 9.79
N ARG A 237 -4.14 -21.61 10.64
CA ARG A 237 -2.88 -21.24 11.32
C ARG A 237 -2.42 -22.28 12.34
N PHE A 238 -3.37 -23.04 12.88
CA PHE A 238 -3.13 -24.11 13.86
C PHE A 238 -3.38 -25.49 13.24
N HIS A 239 -3.14 -25.63 11.93
CA HIS A 239 -3.35 -26.89 11.24
C HIS A 239 -2.54 -28.02 11.88
N GLY A 240 -3.23 -29.07 12.34
CA GLY A 240 -2.61 -30.22 13.01
C GLY A 240 -2.28 -29.99 14.49
N ASP A 241 -2.70 -28.86 15.07
CA ASP A 241 -2.65 -28.63 16.52
C ASP A 241 -3.63 -29.56 17.27
N SER A 242 -3.34 -29.81 18.53
CA SER A 242 -4.13 -30.63 19.44
C SER A 242 -4.90 -29.81 20.49
N ASP A 243 -4.66 -28.50 20.58
CA ASP A 243 -5.40 -27.62 21.50
C ASP A 243 -6.90 -27.59 21.12
N PRO A 244 -7.81 -28.04 22.02
CA PRO A 244 -9.25 -28.04 21.76
C PRO A 244 -9.82 -26.67 21.38
N MET A 245 -9.16 -25.56 21.74
CA MET A 245 -9.58 -24.21 21.36
C MET A 245 -9.45 -23.94 19.87
N HIS A 246 -8.56 -24.66 19.18
CA HIS A 246 -8.23 -24.45 17.77
C HIS A 246 -8.74 -25.58 16.85
N ILE A 247 -9.36 -26.62 17.41
CA ILE A 247 -9.92 -27.73 16.62
C ILE A 247 -11.19 -27.28 15.90
N TRP A 248 -11.18 -27.36 14.57
CA TRP A 248 -12.34 -27.12 13.72
C TRP A 248 -13.40 -28.22 13.85
N PRO A 249 -14.70 -27.88 13.72
CA PRO A 249 -15.77 -28.86 13.61
C PRO A 249 -15.52 -29.89 12.49
N THR A 250 -15.84 -31.16 12.74
CA THR A 250 -15.55 -32.29 11.82
C THR A 250 -16.02 -32.04 10.39
N ARG A 251 -17.16 -31.36 10.20
CA ARG A 251 -17.72 -31.09 8.87
C ARG A 251 -16.90 -30.14 8.00
N TYR A 252 -15.93 -29.41 8.57
CA TYR A 252 -15.04 -28.51 7.82
C TYR A 252 -13.63 -29.06 7.63
N GLN A 253 -13.25 -30.12 8.34
CA GLN A 253 -11.91 -30.71 8.26
C GLN A 253 -11.46 -31.07 6.84
N PRO A 254 -12.34 -31.56 5.93
CA PRO A 254 -11.95 -31.83 4.54
C PRO A 254 -11.50 -30.61 3.72
N PHE A 255 -11.77 -29.38 4.19
CA PHE A 255 -11.42 -28.13 3.50
C PHE A 255 -10.20 -27.43 4.10
N LEU A 256 -9.57 -28.04 5.13
CA LEU A 256 -8.43 -27.46 5.81
C LEU A 256 -7.14 -27.76 5.05
N TYR A 257 -6.35 -26.71 4.90
CA TYR A 257 -5.01 -26.73 4.34
C TYR A 257 -4.01 -26.27 5.41
N PRO A 258 -2.74 -26.70 5.31
CA PRO A 258 -1.68 -26.23 6.19
C PRO A 258 -1.54 -24.71 6.18
N SER A 259 -1.17 -24.14 7.32
CA SER A 259 -0.84 -22.73 7.44
C SER A 259 0.19 -22.31 6.39
N GLN A 260 0.02 -21.13 5.80
CA GLN A 260 0.97 -20.55 4.86
C GLN A 260 1.77 -19.44 5.56
N PRO A 261 3.06 -19.27 5.24
CA PRO A 261 3.86 -18.18 5.78
C PRO A 261 3.33 -16.83 5.27
N HIS A 262 3.61 -15.76 6.02
CA HIS A 262 3.08 -14.43 5.73
C HIS A 262 3.38 -13.95 4.30
N GLU A 263 4.60 -14.20 3.82
CA GLU A 263 5.03 -13.86 2.46
C GLU A 263 4.19 -14.50 1.33
N ARG A 264 3.45 -15.58 1.63
CA ARG A 264 2.57 -16.27 0.67
C ARG A 264 1.12 -15.76 0.73
N MET A 265 0.77 -14.93 1.71
CA MET A 265 -0.59 -14.38 1.86
C MET A 265 -1.07 -13.60 0.64
N PRO A 266 -0.26 -12.78 -0.05
CA PRO A 266 -0.69 -12.13 -1.28
C PRO A 266 -1.15 -13.13 -2.35
N ALA A 267 -0.42 -14.22 -2.55
CA ALA A 267 -0.78 -15.26 -3.52
C ALA A 267 -2.06 -16.01 -3.10
N VAL A 268 -2.21 -16.31 -1.80
CA VAL A 268 -3.42 -16.93 -1.24
C VAL A 268 -4.65 -16.05 -1.46
N TYR A 269 -4.55 -14.74 -1.20
CA TYR A 269 -5.66 -13.82 -1.37
C TYR A 269 -6.01 -13.59 -2.84
N LYS A 270 -5.02 -13.68 -3.75
CA LYS A 270 -5.24 -13.62 -5.19
C LYS A 270 -5.73 -14.93 -5.83
N SER A 271 -5.59 -16.08 -5.17
CA SER A 271 -5.92 -17.39 -5.78
C SER A 271 -7.42 -17.57 -6.10
N SER A 272 -8.27 -16.69 -5.57
CA SER A 272 -9.70 -16.72 -5.78
C SER A 272 -10.30 -15.33 -6.01
N ARG A 273 -11.51 -15.32 -6.58
CA ARG A 273 -12.41 -14.17 -6.60
C ARG A 273 -13.04 -13.85 -5.24
N PHE A 274 -13.08 -14.81 -4.31
CA PHE A 274 -13.78 -14.68 -3.02
C PHE A 274 -12.86 -14.96 -1.83
N GLY A 275 -12.92 -14.09 -0.82
CA GLY A 275 -12.15 -14.22 0.42
C GLY A 275 -13.01 -13.98 1.64
N LEU A 276 -12.82 -14.82 2.66
CA LEU A 276 -13.56 -14.76 3.92
C LEU A 276 -12.83 -13.92 4.97
N ASN A 277 -13.63 -13.22 5.76
CA ASN A 277 -13.22 -12.55 6.98
C ASN A 277 -14.18 -12.87 8.14
N PHE A 278 -13.64 -12.95 9.35
CA PHE A 278 -14.45 -13.13 10.56
C PHE A 278 -13.91 -12.25 11.69
N ASN A 279 -14.69 -11.25 12.06
CA ASN A 279 -14.39 -10.30 13.12
C ASN A 279 -14.85 -10.84 14.48
N THR A 280 -13.97 -10.73 15.48
CA THR A 280 -14.32 -10.95 16.89
C THR A 280 -14.91 -9.68 17.51
N VAL A 281 -14.33 -8.53 17.18
CA VAL A 281 -14.85 -7.22 17.57
C VAL A 281 -15.86 -6.77 16.52
N THR A 282 -17.14 -6.70 16.90
CA THR A 282 -18.24 -6.35 15.97
C THR A 282 -18.85 -4.99 16.25
N ALA A 283 -18.64 -4.43 17.45
CA ALA A 283 -19.24 -3.16 17.87
C ALA A 283 -18.39 -1.92 17.56
N SER A 284 -17.09 -2.07 17.29
CA SER A 284 -16.21 -0.95 16.98
C SER A 284 -16.51 -0.35 15.61
N SER A 285 -16.43 0.98 15.50
CA SER A 285 -16.54 1.71 14.23
C SER A 285 -15.26 1.65 13.38
N THR A 286 -14.11 1.30 13.97
CA THR A 286 -12.83 1.31 13.24
C THR A 286 -11.97 0.06 13.45
N MET A 287 -12.17 -0.70 14.52
CA MET A 287 -11.46 -1.96 14.74
C MET A 287 -12.18 -3.13 14.05
N PHE A 288 -11.52 -3.67 13.03
CA PHE A 288 -11.82 -4.96 12.41
C PHE A 288 -10.55 -5.52 11.77
N ALA A 289 -10.58 -6.76 11.31
CA ALA A 289 -9.38 -7.44 10.84
C ALA A 289 -8.74 -6.77 9.61
N ARG A 290 -7.40 -6.62 9.64
CA ARG A 290 -6.58 -6.16 8.49
C ARG A 290 -6.86 -6.88 7.18
N ARG A 291 -7.27 -8.15 7.26
CA ARG A 291 -7.61 -9.02 6.13
C ARG A 291 -8.61 -8.38 5.17
N VAL A 292 -9.54 -7.58 5.67
CA VAL A 292 -10.52 -6.88 4.81
C VAL A 292 -9.79 -5.97 3.82
N PHE A 293 -8.84 -5.16 4.27
CA PHE A 293 -8.04 -4.29 3.41
C PHE A 293 -7.14 -5.09 2.47
N GLU A 294 -6.49 -6.14 2.98
CA GLU A 294 -5.57 -7.00 2.22
C GLU A 294 -6.31 -7.71 1.06
N LEU A 295 -7.48 -8.29 1.32
CA LEU A 295 -8.32 -8.93 0.30
C LEU A 295 -8.80 -7.94 -0.76
N MET A 296 -9.30 -6.77 -0.35
CA MET A 296 -9.77 -5.74 -1.29
C MET A 296 -8.63 -5.19 -2.15
N SER A 297 -7.46 -4.96 -1.54
CA SER A 297 -6.24 -4.53 -2.25
C SER A 297 -5.72 -5.60 -3.21
N SER A 298 -6.00 -6.89 -2.94
CA SER A 298 -5.77 -8.00 -3.86
C SER A 298 -6.89 -8.21 -4.89
N ASN A 299 -7.86 -7.28 -4.99
CA ASN A 299 -9.02 -7.36 -5.87
C ASN A 299 -9.84 -8.65 -5.66
N THR A 300 -10.07 -9.00 -4.39
CA THR A 300 -10.82 -10.19 -3.97
C THR A 300 -12.08 -9.75 -3.22
N LEU A 301 -13.24 -10.29 -3.60
CA LEU A 301 -14.52 -9.94 -2.97
C LEU A 301 -14.52 -10.44 -1.53
N VAL A 302 -14.78 -9.53 -0.59
CA VAL A 302 -14.83 -9.85 0.83
C VAL A 302 -16.22 -10.34 1.22
N ILE A 303 -16.26 -11.53 1.80
CA ILE A 303 -17.41 -12.09 2.50
C ILE A 303 -17.06 -12.06 3.99
N SER A 304 -17.89 -11.45 4.83
CA SER A 304 -17.61 -11.29 6.25
C SER A 304 -18.84 -11.51 7.11
N ASN A 305 -18.67 -11.90 8.38
CA ASN A 305 -19.70 -11.62 9.37
C ASN A 305 -19.83 -10.10 9.57
N TYR A 306 -21.02 -9.66 9.95
CA TYR A 306 -21.33 -8.28 10.22
C TYR A 306 -20.47 -7.72 11.36
N ALA A 307 -19.81 -6.60 11.07
CA ALA A 307 -19.20 -5.74 12.08
C ALA A 307 -19.50 -4.29 11.70
N ARG A 308 -19.77 -3.46 12.72
CA ARG A 308 -20.10 -2.05 12.54
C ARG A 308 -19.05 -1.32 11.71
N GLY A 309 -17.77 -1.48 12.04
CA GLY A 309 -16.70 -0.78 11.34
C GLY A 309 -16.52 -1.18 9.88
N THR A 310 -16.80 -2.44 9.52
CA THR A 310 -16.76 -2.84 8.11
C THR A 310 -17.96 -2.29 7.33
N GLU A 311 -19.14 -2.21 7.95
CA GLU A 311 -20.32 -1.59 7.34
C GLU A 311 -20.14 -0.07 7.17
N GLU A 312 -19.72 0.64 8.21
CA GLU A 312 -19.52 2.09 8.15
C GLU A 312 -18.43 2.47 7.13
N MET A 313 -17.35 1.68 7.03
CA MET A 313 -16.23 1.99 6.13
C MET A 313 -16.46 1.53 4.68
N PHE A 314 -17.10 0.39 4.47
CA PHE A 314 -17.19 -0.25 3.15
C PHE A 314 -18.60 -0.53 2.66
N GLY A 315 -19.62 -0.50 3.53
CA GLY A 315 -21.02 -0.62 3.16
C GLY A 315 -21.31 -1.80 2.23
N ASP A 316 -21.81 -1.50 1.03
CA ASP A 316 -22.18 -2.47 0.00
C ASP A 316 -20.98 -3.19 -0.64
N LEU A 317 -19.74 -2.76 -0.41
CA LEU A 317 -18.55 -3.41 -0.99
C LEU A 317 -18.18 -4.74 -0.31
N ILE A 318 -18.85 -5.08 0.80
CA ILE A 318 -18.69 -6.36 1.51
C ILE A 318 -20.01 -7.10 1.49
N VAL A 319 -19.96 -8.42 1.32
CA VAL A 319 -21.11 -9.32 1.45
C VAL A 319 -21.21 -9.81 2.90
N TYR A 320 -22.39 -9.67 3.51
CA TYR A 320 -22.67 -10.06 4.89
C TYR A 320 -23.75 -11.15 4.95
N PRO A 321 -23.41 -12.45 4.80
CA PRO A 321 -24.41 -13.52 4.74
C PRO A 321 -25.19 -13.73 6.04
N ASP A 322 -24.69 -13.25 7.17
CA ASP A 322 -25.38 -13.25 8.47
C ASP A 322 -26.43 -12.14 8.61
N ARG A 323 -26.48 -11.20 7.66
CA ARG A 323 -27.53 -10.16 7.54
C ARG A 323 -28.44 -10.42 6.35
N ASP A 324 -27.86 -10.79 5.22
CA ASP A 324 -28.55 -11.09 3.97
C ASP A 324 -27.97 -12.39 3.37
N PRO A 325 -28.52 -13.55 3.77
CA PRO A 325 -28.03 -14.86 3.34
C PRO A 325 -28.06 -15.07 1.83
N ASP A 326 -28.96 -14.37 1.14
CA ASP A 326 -29.23 -14.58 -0.29
C ASP A 326 -28.36 -13.68 -1.17
N ARG A 327 -27.64 -12.72 -0.56
CA ARG A 327 -26.89 -11.70 -1.29
C ARG A 327 -25.85 -12.31 -2.23
N LEU A 328 -25.02 -13.23 -1.74
CA LEU A 328 -23.93 -13.81 -2.53
C LEU A 328 -24.46 -14.51 -3.78
N ARG A 329 -25.50 -15.35 -3.63
CA ARG A 329 -26.11 -16.09 -4.75
C ARG A 329 -26.86 -15.19 -5.74
N SER A 330 -27.30 -14.02 -5.31
CA SER A 330 -28.02 -13.05 -6.16
C SER A 330 -27.10 -12.26 -7.10
N LEU A 331 -25.80 -12.18 -6.78
CA LEU A 331 -24.85 -11.39 -7.56
C LEU A 331 -24.48 -12.10 -8.87
N SER A 332 -24.59 -11.39 -9.99
CA SER A 332 -24.03 -11.85 -11.24
C SER A 332 -22.50 -11.76 -11.24
N ASN A 333 -21.84 -12.40 -12.21
CA ASN A 333 -20.40 -12.25 -12.39
C ASN A 333 -19.98 -10.78 -12.60
N ALA A 334 -20.81 -10.00 -13.30
CA ALA A 334 -20.56 -8.59 -13.53
C ALA A 334 -20.68 -7.76 -12.24
N ASP A 335 -21.66 -8.07 -11.38
CA ASP A 335 -21.81 -7.41 -10.08
C ASP A 335 -20.62 -7.69 -9.18
N ILE A 336 -20.15 -8.95 -9.15
CA ILE A 336 -18.96 -9.36 -8.40
C ILE A 336 -17.74 -8.57 -8.87
N ASP A 337 -17.51 -8.48 -10.19
CA ASP A 337 -16.35 -7.77 -10.72
C ASP A 337 -16.44 -6.25 -10.47
N LEU A 338 -17.63 -5.67 -10.52
CA LEU A 338 -17.86 -4.27 -10.16
C LEU A 338 -17.59 -3.98 -8.68
N LEU A 339 -18.05 -4.86 -7.77
CA LEU A 339 -17.81 -4.72 -6.33
C LEU A 339 -16.32 -4.82 -6.00
N ARG A 340 -15.62 -5.80 -6.59
CA ARG A 340 -14.17 -6.00 -6.44
C ARG A 340 -13.38 -4.77 -6.92
N ASP A 341 -13.72 -4.27 -8.10
CA ASP A 341 -13.11 -3.07 -8.70
C ASP A 341 -13.33 -1.83 -7.82
N ARG A 342 -14.57 -1.59 -7.35
CA ARG A 342 -14.88 -0.46 -6.45
C ARG A 342 -14.14 -0.58 -5.12
N ALA A 343 -14.08 -1.77 -4.53
CA ALA A 343 -13.39 -2.04 -3.27
C ALA A 343 -11.88 -1.81 -3.38
N LEU A 344 -11.26 -2.29 -4.46
CA LEU A 344 -9.86 -2.05 -4.77
C LEU A 344 -9.56 -0.54 -4.84
N HIS A 345 -10.32 0.20 -5.65
CA HIS A 345 -10.10 1.64 -5.81
C HIS A 345 -10.27 2.41 -4.49
N LYS A 346 -11.28 2.05 -3.70
CA LYS A 346 -11.50 2.67 -2.38
C LYS A 346 -10.31 2.40 -1.45
N VAL A 347 -9.85 1.16 -1.35
CA VAL A 347 -8.75 0.81 -0.44
C VAL A 347 -7.42 1.44 -0.88
N LEU A 348 -7.09 1.43 -2.18
CA LEU A 348 -5.88 2.06 -2.69
C LEU A 348 -5.91 3.59 -2.56
N GLY A 349 -7.09 4.20 -2.67
CA GLY A 349 -7.28 5.64 -2.58
C GLY A 349 -7.36 6.20 -1.15
N GLU A 350 -7.77 5.40 -0.17
CA GLU A 350 -8.11 5.91 1.18
C GLU A 350 -7.50 5.10 2.35
N HIS A 351 -7.10 3.84 2.13
CA HIS A 351 -6.79 2.90 3.22
C HIS A 351 -5.47 2.14 3.05
N THR A 352 -4.41 2.84 2.63
CA THR A 352 -3.04 2.30 2.59
C THR A 352 -2.20 2.73 3.80
N TYR A 353 -1.15 1.99 4.14
CA TYR A 353 -0.25 2.36 5.25
C TYR A 353 0.48 3.68 5.00
N ARG A 354 0.68 4.08 3.73
CA ARG A 354 1.07 5.45 3.37
C ARG A 354 0.11 6.49 3.92
N HIS A 355 -1.20 6.30 3.76
CA HIS A 355 -2.19 7.21 4.33
C HIS A 355 -2.13 7.21 5.86
N ARG A 356 -1.95 6.04 6.50
CA ARG A 356 -1.80 5.96 7.96
C ARG A 356 -0.54 6.66 8.46
N TRP A 357 0.57 6.55 7.74
CA TRP A 357 1.81 7.22 8.10
C TRP A 357 1.70 8.74 7.98
N LEU A 358 1.13 9.25 6.88
CA LEU A 358 0.89 10.68 6.72
C LEU A 358 -0.07 11.20 7.81
N GLN A 359 -1.14 10.47 8.11
CA GLN A 359 -2.07 10.79 9.21
C GLN A 359 -1.35 10.83 10.58
N ILE A 360 -0.43 9.89 10.86
CA ILE A 360 0.38 9.90 12.08
C ILE A 360 1.18 11.21 12.15
N LEU A 361 1.93 11.53 11.08
CA LEU A 361 2.79 12.71 11.04
C LEU A 361 2.00 14.01 11.19
N GLU A 362 0.83 14.10 10.54
CA GLU A 362 -0.10 15.23 10.65
C GLU A 362 -0.60 15.41 12.09
N ASN A 363 -1.09 14.33 12.72
CA ASN A 363 -1.55 14.37 14.12
C ASN A 363 -0.42 14.71 15.10
N MET A 364 0.82 14.34 14.76
CA MET A 364 2.00 14.70 15.54
C MET A 364 2.42 16.17 15.34
N GLY A 365 1.95 16.83 14.28
CA GLY A 365 2.44 18.13 13.84
C GLY A 365 3.86 18.06 13.27
N TYR A 366 4.28 16.89 12.79
CA TYR A 366 5.63 16.65 12.28
C TYR A 366 5.73 17.15 10.83
N SER A 367 6.59 18.14 10.57
CA SER A 367 6.75 18.71 9.23
C SER A 367 7.40 17.71 8.26
N HIS A 368 6.74 17.46 7.13
CA HIS A 368 7.19 16.50 6.14
C HIS A 368 6.68 16.88 4.74
N ALA A 369 7.31 16.30 3.71
CA ALA A 369 6.76 16.25 2.36
C ALA A 369 6.24 14.83 2.05
N ALA A 370 5.17 14.72 1.29
CA ALA A 370 4.68 13.46 0.75
C ALA A 370 5.16 13.28 -0.70
N ARG A 371 5.44 12.04 -1.11
CA ARG A 371 5.63 11.70 -2.53
C ARG A 371 4.29 11.82 -3.24
N GLU A 372 4.14 12.71 -4.20
CA GLU A 372 2.91 12.84 -4.99
C GLU A 372 3.05 12.11 -6.33
N PHE A 373 1.97 11.45 -6.78
CA PHE A 373 1.89 10.80 -8.09
C PHE A 373 1.33 11.76 -9.14
N THR A 374 1.99 12.91 -9.34
CA THR A 374 1.59 13.91 -10.34
C THR A 374 1.96 13.46 -11.77
N VAL A 375 1.15 13.85 -12.75
CA VAL A 375 1.27 13.38 -14.14
C VAL A 375 1.35 14.55 -15.13
N THR A 376 2.31 14.48 -16.06
CA THR A 376 2.34 15.33 -17.25
C THR A 376 1.72 14.56 -18.39
N ALA A 377 0.53 14.97 -18.83
CA ALA A 377 -0.08 14.47 -20.04
C ALA A 377 0.82 14.86 -21.23
N THR A 378 1.30 13.89 -21.98
CA THR A 378 2.25 14.08 -23.07
C THR A 378 1.61 13.61 -24.37
N CYS A 379 1.38 14.53 -25.29
CA CYS A 379 0.73 14.20 -26.56
C CYS A 379 1.69 14.36 -27.73
N LEU A 380 1.85 13.28 -28.51
CA LEU A 380 2.67 13.29 -29.73
C LEU A 380 1.82 13.74 -30.93
N VAL A 381 2.15 14.92 -31.47
CA VAL A 381 1.36 15.62 -32.50
C VAL A 381 2.16 15.83 -33.78
N ASN A 382 1.51 15.68 -34.94
CA ASN A 382 2.13 15.80 -36.27
C ASN A 382 1.57 16.96 -37.10
N LYS A 383 0.53 17.63 -36.61
CA LYS A 383 -0.05 18.86 -37.18
C LYS A 383 -0.68 19.72 -36.09
N LYS A 384 -1.04 20.96 -36.43
CA LYS A 384 -1.61 21.92 -35.47
C LYS A 384 -2.96 21.50 -34.92
N GLU A 385 -3.80 20.87 -35.73
CA GLU A 385 -5.15 20.43 -35.33
C GLU A 385 -5.07 19.40 -34.20
N GLU A 386 -4.11 18.47 -34.29
CA GLU A 386 -3.82 17.46 -33.27
C GLU A 386 -3.39 18.09 -31.93
N ALA A 387 -2.66 19.21 -31.97
CA ALA A 387 -2.31 19.95 -30.77
C ALA A 387 -3.53 20.60 -30.09
N LEU A 388 -4.46 21.12 -30.88
CA LEU A 388 -5.72 21.68 -30.36
C LEU A 388 -6.62 20.60 -29.75
N GLU A 389 -6.71 19.42 -30.38
CA GLU A 389 -7.41 18.26 -29.84
C GLU A 389 -6.81 17.81 -28.49
N ALA A 390 -5.49 17.74 -28.40
CA ALA A 390 -4.80 17.39 -27.16
C ALA A 390 -5.05 18.42 -26.03
N ILE A 391 -5.06 19.71 -26.36
CA ILE A 391 -5.38 20.78 -25.40
C ILE A 391 -6.84 20.67 -24.94
N ALA A 392 -7.78 20.44 -25.85
CA ALA A 392 -9.19 20.26 -25.52
C ALA A 392 -9.40 19.05 -24.61
N TRP A 393 -8.78 17.91 -24.94
CA TRP A 393 -8.80 16.72 -24.10
C TRP A 393 -8.22 17.00 -22.71
N PHE A 394 -7.08 17.70 -22.62
CA PHE A 394 -6.45 18.02 -21.35
C PHE A 394 -7.31 18.95 -20.49
N GLN A 395 -7.93 19.97 -21.10
CA GLN A 395 -8.84 20.89 -20.40
C GLN A 395 -10.09 20.18 -19.88
N GLN A 396 -10.59 19.18 -20.61
CA GLN A 396 -11.80 18.45 -20.22
C GLN A 396 -11.53 17.33 -19.22
N TYR A 397 -10.42 16.59 -19.36
CA TYR A 397 -10.16 15.35 -18.62
C TYR A 397 -8.79 15.30 -17.94
N GLY A 398 -7.79 16.01 -18.46
CA GLY A 398 -6.41 15.97 -17.92
C GLY A 398 -6.20 16.78 -16.64
N GLN A 399 -7.05 17.78 -16.38
CA GLN A 399 -7.02 18.61 -15.17
C GLN A 399 -7.66 17.95 -13.94
N LEU A 400 -8.08 16.69 -14.02
CA LEU A 400 -8.69 15.97 -12.91
C LEU A 400 -7.73 15.73 -11.73
N GLN A 401 -6.43 15.98 -11.89
CA GLN A 401 -5.45 15.96 -10.79
C GLN A 401 -4.78 17.31 -10.59
N SER A 402 -4.66 17.70 -9.32
CA SER A 402 -3.91 18.88 -8.93
C SER A 402 -2.45 18.75 -9.39
N GLY A 403 -1.92 19.80 -10.01
CA GLY A 403 -0.55 19.83 -10.51
C GLY A 403 -0.32 19.12 -11.85
N SER A 404 -1.36 18.59 -12.51
CA SER A 404 -1.25 18.07 -13.89
C SER A 404 -0.79 19.15 -14.87
N ARG A 405 0.05 18.76 -15.83
CA ARG A 405 0.54 19.61 -16.93
C ARG A 405 0.32 18.94 -18.28
N LEU A 406 0.32 19.72 -19.36
CA LEU A 406 0.32 19.21 -20.72
C LEU A 406 1.66 19.50 -21.40
N LEU A 407 2.26 18.47 -21.98
CA LEU A 407 3.41 18.57 -22.87
C LEU A 407 3.01 18.14 -24.28
N LEU A 408 3.06 19.07 -25.22
CA LEU A 408 2.94 18.77 -26.65
C LEU A 408 4.32 18.40 -27.19
N VAL A 409 4.44 17.25 -27.82
CA VAL A 409 5.67 16.77 -28.47
C VAL A 409 5.44 16.77 -29.98
N ALA A 410 6.06 17.71 -30.68
CA ALA A 410 6.01 17.74 -32.14
C ALA A 410 6.81 16.57 -32.74
N GLY A 411 6.14 15.80 -33.59
CA GLY A 411 6.68 14.61 -34.25
C GLY A 411 7.83 14.92 -35.21
N ALA A 412 8.63 13.91 -35.53
CA ALA A 412 9.89 14.09 -36.27
C ALA A 412 9.70 14.54 -37.73
N GLN A 413 8.48 14.36 -38.25
CA GLN A 413 8.11 14.70 -39.62
C GLN A 413 7.39 16.05 -39.72
N MET A 414 7.12 16.74 -38.60
CA MET A 414 6.46 18.04 -38.61
C MET A 414 7.42 19.11 -39.16
N PRO A 415 7.00 19.97 -40.10
CA PRO A 415 7.84 21.04 -40.63
C PRO A 415 8.32 22.02 -39.56
N ASP A 416 9.59 22.45 -39.62
CA ASP A 416 10.20 23.34 -38.61
C ASP A 416 9.40 24.65 -38.39
N LEU A 417 8.77 25.18 -39.44
CA LEU A 417 7.93 26.37 -39.36
C LEU A 417 6.65 26.12 -38.53
N GLU A 418 6.03 24.94 -38.68
CA GLU A 418 4.87 24.55 -37.88
C GLU A 418 5.26 24.28 -36.44
N VAL A 419 6.41 23.64 -36.21
CA VAL A 419 6.97 23.44 -34.86
C VAL A 419 7.18 24.79 -34.17
N ALA A 420 7.80 25.77 -34.84
CA ALA A 420 8.01 27.11 -34.30
C ALA A 420 6.68 27.81 -33.95
N GLU A 421 5.65 27.60 -34.77
CA GLU A 421 4.31 28.12 -34.51
C GLU A 421 3.66 27.48 -33.27
N LEU A 422 3.84 26.16 -33.05
CA LEU A 422 3.39 25.51 -31.82
C LEU A 422 4.08 26.12 -30.59
N TYR A 423 5.41 26.29 -30.61
CA TYR A 423 6.14 26.95 -29.52
C TYR A 423 5.58 28.34 -29.23
N ARG A 424 5.38 29.16 -30.27
CA ARG A 424 4.87 30.53 -30.13
C ARG A 424 3.46 30.56 -29.57
N GLN A 425 2.57 29.67 -30.04
CA GLN A 425 1.16 29.70 -29.67
C GLN A 425 0.86 29.02 -28.34
N PHE A 426 1.46 27.86 -28.06
CA PHE A 426 0.97 26.98 -26.99
C PHE A 426 1.90 26.89 -25.78
N ASN A 427 3.14 27.38 -25.83
CA ASN A 427 4.07 27.31 -24.69
C ASN A 427 3.74 28.35 -23.59
N ARG A 428 2.56 28.21 -22.97
CA ARG A 428 1.98 29.12 -21.97
C ARG A 428 0.85 28.42 -21.20
N TYR A 429 0.49 28.96 -20.04
CA TYR A 429 -0.69 28.54 -19.26
C TYR A 429 -0.77 27.04 -18.92
N GLY A 430 0.35 26.44 -18.47
CA GLY A 430 0.39 25.02 -18.08
C GLY A 430 0.50 24.04 -19.26
N VAL A 431 0.65 24.56 -20.48
CA VAL A 431 1.02 23.80 -21.68
C VAL A 431 2.46 24.13 -22.04
N SER A 432 3.27 23.09 -22.19
CA SER A 432 4.65 23.15 -22.66
C SER A 432 4.75 22.51 -24.04
N VAL A 433 5.67 22.99 -24.87
CA VAL A 433 5.92 22.43 -26.21
C VAL A 433 7.36 21.97 -26.31
N THR A 434 7.58 20.82 -26.90
CA THR A 434 8.90 20.35 -27.36
C THR A 434 8.78 19.69 -28.74
N SER A 435 9.90 19.34 -29.36
CA SER A 435 9.92 18.53 -30.59
C SER A 435 10.90 17.37 -30.47
N THR A 436 10.57 16.26 -31.12
CA THR A 436 11.48 15.10 -31.25
C THR A 436 12.81 15.47 -31.91
N SER A 437 12.81 16.43 -32.84
CA SER A 437 14.03 16.98 -33.45
C SER A 437 14.89 17.75 -32.44
N HIS A 438 14.26 18.57 -31.59
CA HIS A 438 14.93 19.31 -30.53
C HIS A 438 15.52 18.36 -29.48
N LEU A 439 14.73 17.37 -29.04
CA LEU A 439 15.16 16.30 -28.15
C LEU A 439 16.42 15.61 -28.66
N LYS A 440 16.43 15.12 -29.90
CA LYS A 440 17.57 14.39 -30.47
C LYS A 440 18.84 15.23 -30.62
N ARG A 441 18.70 16.54 -30.86
CA ARG A 441 19.84 17.44 -31.13
C ARG A 441 20.40 18.10 -29.87
N TYR A 442 19.55 18.37 -28.89
CA TYR A 442 19.88 19.26 -27.78
C TYR A 442 19.57 18.70 -26.39
N ALA A 443 18.92 17.53 -26.27
CA ALA A 443 18.70 16.93 -24.96
C ALA A 443 20.04 16.53 -24.34
N ILE A 444 20.39 17.19 -23.24
CA ILE A 444 21.54 16.84 -22.42
C ILE A 444 21.03 15.92 -21.31
N LEU A 445 21.63 14.74 -21.20
CA LEU A 445 21.34 13.79 -20.12
C LEU A 445 21.44 14.51 -18.76
N ASP A 446 20.50 14.22 -17.85
CA ASP A 446 20.34 14.85 -16.53
C ASP A 446 19.97 16.35 -16.51
N ARG A 447 19.97 17.07 -17.64
CA ARG A 447 19.59 18.51 -17.68
C ARG A 447 18.30 18.78 -18.41
N TYR A 448 18.01 17.99 -19.43
CA TYR A 448 16.81 18.15 -20.23
C TYR A 448 15.65 17.35 -19.59
N GLN A 449 14.80 18.03 -18.83
CA GLN A 449 13.66 17.45 -18.12
C GLN A 449 12.35 18.14 -18.53
N PRO A 450 11.73 17.73 -19.65
CA PRO A 450 10.49 18.34 -20.13
C PRO A 450 9.26 17.87 -19.34
N ILE A 451 9.40 16.77 -18.60
CA ILE A 451 8.39 16.25 -17.68
C ILE A 451 8.70 16.86 -16.30
N GLU A 452 7.84 17.78 -15.87
CA GLU A 452 8.01 18.55 -14.63
C GLU A 452 7.33 17.88 -13.43
N THR A 453 6.61 16.79 -13.67
CA THR A 453 5.91 15.98 -12.66
C THR A 453 6.66 14.68 -12.37
N SER A 454 6.14 13.88 -11.43
CA SER A 454 6.75 12.57 -11.08
C SER A 454 6.62 11.52 -12.20
N HIS A 455 5.51 11.56 -12.94
CA HIS A 455 5.15 10.61 -14.00
C HIS A 455 4.70 11.35 -15.25
N PHE A 456 4.66 10.65 -16.38
CA PHE A 456 4.06 11.14 -17.62
C PHE A 456 3.01 10.15 -18.15
N LEU A 457 1.98 10.69 -18.80
CA LEU A 457 0.99 9.92 -19.56
C LEU A 457 1.19 10.22 -21.04
N ALA A 458 1.84 9.34 -21.77
CA ALA A 458 2.00 9.49 -23.20
C ALA A 458 0.81 8.90 -23.98
N PHE A 459 0.27 9.64 -24.94
CA PHE A 459 -0.82 9.18 -25.81
C PHE A 459 -0.82 9.91 -27.16
N ARG A 460 -1.70 9.48 -28.06
CA ARG A 460 -1.95 10.13 -29.36
C ARG A 460 -3.33 10.81 -29.34
N PRO A 461 -3.54 11.94 -30.04
CA PRO A 461 -4.84 12.62 -30.07
C PRO A 461 -6.00 11.72 -30.54
N ASN A 462 -5.71 10.82 -31.50
CA ASN A 462 -6.68 9.87 -32.04
C ASN A 462 -6.87 8.61 -31.19
N ASN A 463 -6.06 8.41 -30.15
CA ASN A 463 -6.15 7.29 -29.21
C ASN A 463 -5.90 7.79 -27.77
N PRO A 464 -6.78 8.66 -27.24
CA PRO A 464 -6.67 9.12 -25.87
C PRO A 464 -7.01 7.98 -24.88
N PRO A 465 -6.52 8.04 -23.64
CA PRO A 465 -6.95 7.10 -22.61
C PRO A 465 -8.46 7.21 -22.33
N PRO A 466 -9.11 6.12 -21.89
CA PRO A 466 -10.52 6.15 -21.51
C PRO A 466 -10.81 7.18 -20.40
N VAL A 467 -12.04 7.67 -20.36
CA VAL A 467 -12.50 8.59 -19.31
C VAL A 467 -12.32 7.94 -17.93
N ASP A 468 -11.87 8.71 -16.95
CA ASP A 468 -11.56 8.27 -15.58
C ASP A 468 -10.50 7.16 -15.45
N TRP A 469 -9.90 6.70 -16.55
CA TRP A 469 -8.85 5.70 -16.48
C TRP A 469 -7.62 6.24 -15.74
N LEU A 470 -7.23 7.49 -16.01
CA LEU A 470 -6.06 8.09 -15.37
C LEU A 470 -6.21 8.16 -13.84
N SER A 471 -7.38 8.58 -13.34
CA SER A 471 -7.62 8.69 -11.90
C SER A 471 -7.56 7.34 -11.19
N ARG A 472 -7.91 6.26 -11.90
CA ARG A 472 -7.74 4.88 -11.43
C ARG A 472 -6.28 4.44 -11.53
N ALA A 473 -5.68 4.54 -12.70
CA ALA A 473 -4.32 4.07 -13.00
C ALA A 473 -3.25 4.67 -12.07
N VAL A 474 -3.38 5.92 -11.64
CA VAL A 474 -2.43 6.53 -10.69
C VAL A 474 -2.40 5.82 -9.33
N LEU A 475 -3.49 5.17 -8.91
CA LEU A 475 -3.54 4.42 -7.64
C LEU A 475 -2.63 3.20 -7.69
N HIS A 476 -2.38 2.66 -8.89
CA HIS A 476 -1.54 1.50 -9.13
C HIS A 476 -0.04 1.86 -9.12
N LEU A 477 0.32 3.13 -9.27
CA LEU A 477 1.71 3.61 -9.18
C LEU A 477 2.34 3.37 -7.80
N GLN A 478 1.52 3.10 -6.78
CA GLN A 478 1.97 2.74 -5.43
C GLN A 478 2.81 1.45 -5.38
N TYR A 479 2.63 0.57 -6.37
CA TYR A 479 3.31 -0.73 -6.43
C TYR A 479 3.80 -1.11 -7.84
N ALA A 480 3.18 -0.60 -8.91
CA ALA A 480 3.57 -0.90 -10.29
C ALA A 480 4.76 -0.03 -10.73
N VAL A 481 5.95 -0.37 -10.24
CA VAL A 481 7.18 0.41 -10.49
C VAL A 481 8.02 -0.15 -11.65
N ASP A 482 7.86 -1.42 -11.98
CA ASP A 482 8.73 -2.11 -12.96
C ASP A 482 8.24 -1.98 -14.40
N TYR A 483 6.93 -1.81 -14.59
CA TYR A 483 6.29 -1.75 -15.91
C TYR A 483 5.49 -0.44 -16.05
N PRO A 484 5.45 0.16 -17.25
CA PRO A 484 4.50 1.24 -17.52
C PRO A 484 3.07 0.68 -17.48
N ILE A 485 2.11 1.55 -17.14
CA ILE A 485 0.70 1.20 -17.04
C ILE A 485 -0.03 1.61 -18.32
N THR A 486 -0.91 0.75 -18.83
CA THR A 486 -1.73 0.98 -20.03
C THR A 486 -3.18 0.56 -19.78
N PRO A 487 -4.17 1.13 -20.49
CA PRO A 487 -5.55 0.64 -20.41
C PRO A 487 -5.68 -0.82 -20.85
N ALA A 488 -6.43 -1.61 -20.08
CA ALA A 488 -6.86 -2.94 -20.50
C ALA A 488 -7.90 -2.85 -21.64
N THR A 489 -7.75 -3.65 -22.70
CA THR A 489 -8.74 -3.70 -23.80
C THR A 489 -9.92 -4.62 -23.50
N ASP A 490 -9.75 -5.56 -22.57
CA ASP A 490 -10.76 -6.50 -22.11
C ASP A 490 -10.53 -6.89 -20.65
N ALA A 491 -11.50 -7.58 -20.04
CA ALA A 491 -11.45 -7.98 -18.64
C ALA A 491 -10.38 -9.03 -18.33
N ALA A 492 -9.95 -9.85 -19.30
CA ALA A 492 -8.94 -10.89 -19.09
C ALA A 492 -7.52 -10.31 -19.06
N GLN A 493 -7.30 -9.16 -19.71
CA GLN A 493 -6.03 -8.44 -19.64
C GLN A 493 -5.86 -7.66 -18.34
N ARG A 494 -6.95 -7.22 -17.71
CA ARG A 494 -6.89 -6.36 -16.52
C ARG A 494 -6.07 -6.99 -15.41
N TYR A 495 -5.15 -6.20 -14.88
CA TYR A 495 -4.16 -6.52 -13.85
C TYR A 495 -3.13 -7.59 -14.23
N CYS A 496 -2.97 -7.90 -15.51
CA CYS A 496 -1.90 -8.75 -16.01
C CYS A 496 -0.72 -7.93 -16.54
N ILE A 497 0.46 -8.55 -16.57
CA ILE A 497 1.60 -8.07 -17.37
C ILE A 497 1.51 -8.72 -18.74
N GLY A 498 1.60 -7.92 -19.80
CA GLY A 498 1.57 -8.43 -21.18
C GLY A 498 2.14 -7.43 -22.16
N ARG A 499 1.93 -7.65 -23.46
CA ARG A 499 2.45 -6.78 -24.52
C ARG A 499 1.37 -5.82 -25.01
N ALA A 500 1.62 -4.51 -24.89
CA ALA A 500 0.78 -3.47 -25.46
C ALA A 500 1.42 -2.83 -26.69
N GLN A 501 0.58 -2.35 -27.60
CA GLN A 501 1.00 -1.63 -28.80
C GLN A 501 1.58 -0.27 -28.43
N THR A 502 2.62 0.17 -29.13
CA THR A 502 3.32 1.42 -28.81
C THR A 502 2.48 2.69 -28.97
N ASP A 503 1.37 2.64 -29.69
CA ASP A 503 0.41 3.74 -29.87
C ASP A 503 -0.73 3.75 -28.82
N ALA A 504 -0.75 2.77 -27.90
CA ALA A 504 -1.60 2.82 -26.72
C ALA A 504 -1.22 3.99 -25.78
N PRO A 505 -2.11 4.39 -24.86
CA PRO A 505 -1.75 5.29 -23.77
C PRO A 505 -0.81 4.62 -22.76
N TRP A 506 0.25 5.33 -22.34
CA TRP A 506 1.27 4.82 -21.43
C TRP A 506 1.49 5.77 -20.25
N LEU A 507 1.27 5.30 -19.03
CA LEU A 507 1.62 5.98 -17.79
C LEU A 507 2.93 5.39 -17.23
N ASP A 508 3.99 6.19 -17.12
CA ASP A 508 5.31 5.72 -16.68
C ASP A 508 6.06 6.81 -15.88
N LEU A 509 7.16 6.40 -15.25
CA LEU A 509 8.05 7.29 -14.50
C LEU A 509 8.71 8.33 -15.42
N ARG A 510 8.80 9.58 -14.98
CA ARG A 510 9.41 10.67 -15.77
C ARG A 510 10.81 10.34 -16.29
N ASP A 511 11.62 9.61 -15.51
CA ASP A 511 13.01 9.29 -15.85
C ASP A 511 13.10 8.32 -17.04
N ARG A 512 11.99 7.64 -17.38
CA ARG A 512 11.87 6.75 -18.55
C ARG A 512 11.35 7.46 -19.80
N PHE A 513 11.05 8.76 -19.73
CA PHE A 513 10.49 9.51 -20.87
C PHE A 513 11.38 9.46 -22.11
N GLY A 514 12.70 9.63 -21.95
CA GLY A 514 13.65 9.52 -23.06
C GLY A 514 13.65 8.15 -23.72
N GLN A 515 13.61 7.08 -22.91
CA GLN A 515 13.52 5.70 -23.41
C GLN A 515 12.22 5.46 -24.17
N TRP A 516 11.09 5.97 -23.65
CA TRP A 516 9.80 5.87 -24.33
C TRP A 516 9.81 6.54 -25.72
N LEU A 517 10.40 7.73 -25.83
CA LEU A 517 10.55 8.43 -27.12
C LEU A 517 11.41 7.68 -28.13
N GLU A 518 12.47 7.01 -27.69
CA GLU A 518 13.33 6.20 -28.58
C GLU A 518 12.64 4.89 -29.00
N GLN A 519 11.87 4.30 -28.08
CA GLN A 519 11.16 3.04 -28.29
C GLN A 519 9.83 3.19 -29.03
N SER A 520 9.36 4.42 -29.29
CA SER A 520 8.13 4.65 -30.06
C SER A 520 8.18 4.14 -31.51
N ALA A 521 9.32 3.62 -31.96
CA ALA A 521 9.50 2.94 -33.24
C ALA A 521 9.37 1.40 -33.16
N GLN A 522 9.31 0.81 -31.96
CA GLN A 522 9.02 -0.61 -31.76
C GLN A 522 7.51 -0.88 -32.00
N GLN A 523 7.13 -2.14 -32.23
CA GLN A 523 5.72 -2.48 -32.43
C GLN A 523 4.97 -2.78 -31.11
N TYR A 524 5.67 -3.30 -30.11
CA TYR A 524 5.10 -3.70 -28.82
C TYR A 524 6.09 -3.50 -27.67
N ARG A 525 5.58 -3.25 -26.45
CA ARG A 525 6.36 -3.19 -25.19
C ARG A 525 5.60 -3.88 -24.07
N ASP A 526 6.33 -4.44 -23.10
CA ASP A 526 5.70 -5.03 -21.90
C ASP A 526 5.08 -3.92 -21.03
N ALA A 527 3.86 -4.16 -20.58
CA ALA A 527 3.00 -3.21 -19.89
C ALA A 527 2.19 -3.91 -18.80
N TYR A 528 1.85 -3.17 -17.76
CA TYR A 528 0.84 -3.55 -16.79
C TYR A 528 -0.52 -2.99 -17.22
N PHE A 529 -1.48 -3.87 -17.45
CA PHE A 529 -2.82 -3.48 -17.90
C PHE A 529 -3.73 -3.15 -16.71
N VAL A 530 -4.39 -1.99 -16.74
CA VAL A 530 -5.33 -1.53 -15.72
C VAL A 530 -6.68 -1.19 -16.33
#